data_AF-A0A8T5LLP1-F1
#
_entry.id   AF-A0A8T5LLP1-F1
#
_cell.length_a   1.000
_cell.length_b   1.000
_cell.length_c   1.000
_cell.angle_alpha   90.00
_cell.angle_beta   90.00
_cell.angle_gamma   90.00
#
_symmetry.space_group_name_H-M   'P 1'
#
loop_
_entity.id
_entity.type
_entity.pdbx_description
1 polymer ?
#
loop_
_entity_poly.entity_id
_entity_poly.type
_entity_poly.pdbx_seq_one_letter_code
_entity_poly.pdbx_strand_id
1 'polypeptide(L)'
;MAEVIGRDLVEILDVAYIHLSLSDGASLYLAPDGAPLEQNLLPENWYDHEWLKDHAKSLPGTSCARRVETKPVEGRSLDIVIRNSRVGQETPSSDCLLDDITDWQFNSPFEEFQLLNQLRSSRDGATEVVHTQKPYGIFVPPGNIEPWQMGRKQSVFSNASSRMTNLELDIHKEYYVVYGWIDGLDATQVGMQPEQIKELTLKVDSDLASKGFKVGDRKPHHIIVRPQIDGTLLKKGDHIVYAIIDYELLTRTEEYLASTSTMTRRAYHERQAMRFAGSQHKFPDNLAPINILGVDYVCGKVPSTGGTLFVVGKDPRLFDYFLPERWRRTPSIRLSQVRETYKTITKDGLNFVWRQSRVGEVPNVSPDDEKSLNMLEFGYNSPFEEVKIALDLARNGANTIYPRAIYRTGHTTEVATAMLDDSRYKSHSQIVCQD
;
A
#
# COMPACT_ATOMS: atom_id res chain seq x y z
N MET A 1 -28.73 16.93 -0.91
CA MET A 1 -27.81 16.51 0.16
C MET A 1 -27.59 15.02 -0.03
N ALA A 2 -26.35 14.57 -0.02
CA ALA A 2 -26.06 13.15 -0.20
C ALA A 2 -26.13 12.47 1.16
N GLU A 3 -27.04 11.52 1.32
CA GLU A 3 -27.22 10.83 2.59
C GLU A 3 -26.16 9.73 2.74
N VAL A 4 -25.70 9.48 3.96
CA VAL A 4 -24.83 8.34 4.26
C VAL A 4 -25.67 7.07 4.19
N ILE A 5 -25.38 6.23 3.19
CA ILE A 5 -26.10 4.96 2.95
C ILE A 5 -25.31 3.73 3.38
N GLY A 6 -24.02 3.86 3.63
CA GLY A 6 -23.14 2.78 4.06
C GLY A 6 -22.02 3.27 4.96
N ARG A 7 -21.64 2.45 5.94
CA ARG A 7 -20.60 2.74 6.92
C ARG A 7 -19.81 1.47 7.23
N ASP A 8 -18.54 1.46 6.83
CA ASP A 8 -17.65 0.32 7.04
C ASP A 8 -16.34 0.78 7.71
N LEU A 9 -15.77 -0.09 8.53
CA LEU A 9 -14.40 0.08 9.01
C LEU A 9 -13.48 -0.66 8.04
N VAL A 10 -12.56 0.06 7.40
CA VAL A 10 -11.63 -0.51 6.41
C VAL A 10 -10.19 -0.16 6.78
N GLU A 11 -9.27 -1.06 6.50
CA GLU A 11 -7.84 -0.81 6.66
C GLU A 11 -7.17 -0.74 5.29
N ILE A 12 -6.60 0.43 4.98
CA ILE A 12 -5.92 0.69 3.70
C ILE A 12 -4.51 1.16 4.04
N LEU A 13 -3.51 0.40 3.58
CA LEU A 13 -2.09 0.69 3.84
C LEU A 13 -1.77 0.92 5.33
N ASP A 14 -2.23 0.03 6.20
CA ASP A 14 -2.04 0.10 7.66
C ASP A 14 -2.67 1.34 8.34
N VAL A 15 -3.59 2.02 7.66
CA VAL A 15 -4.40 3.10 8.23
C VAL A 15 -5.85 2.65 8.31
N ALA A 16 -6.42 2.70 9.52
CA ALA A 16 -7.83 2.43 9.75
C ALA A 16 -8.68 3.65 9.35
N TYR A 17 -9.64 3.43 8.47
CA TYR A 17 -10.59 4.43 8.00
C TYR A 17 -12.03 4.05 8.36
N ILE A 18 -12.84 5.04 8.69
CA ILE A 18 -14.30 4.92 8.58
C ILE A 18 -14.66 5.30 7.15
N HIS A 19 -15.07 4.32 6.34
CA HIS A 19 -15.53 4.52 4.98
C HIS A 19 -17.04 4.79 4.98
N LEU A 20 -17.42 5.95 4.48
CA LEU A 20 -18.80 6.38 4.30
C LEU A 20 -19.14 6.36 2.81
N SER A 21 -20.15 5.56 2.45
CA SER A 21 -20.74 5.57 1.12
C SER A 21 -21.92 6.53 1.10
N LEU A 22 -21.93 7.46 0.14
CA LEU A 22 -22.95 8.49 0.01
C LEU A 22 -23.95 8.14 -1.11
N SER A 23 -25.20 8.60 -0.96
CA SER A 23 -26.32 8.25 -1.85
C SER A 23 -26.14 8.71 -3.30
N ASP A 24 -25.27 9.70 -3.54
CA ASP A 24 -24.92 10.23 -4.86
C ASP A 24 -23.79 9.44 -5.54
N GLY A 25 -23.24 8.41 -4.88
CA GLY A 25 -22.12 7.60 -5.37
C GLY A 25 -20.75 8.14 -4.98
N ALA A 26 -20.68 9.17 -4.13
CA ALA A 26 -19.43 9.65 -3.56
C ALA A 26 -18.96 8.78 -2.39
N SER A 27 -17.68 8.88 -2.06
CA SER A 27 -17.08 8.15 -0.93
C SER A 27 -16.25 9.08 -0.06
N LEU A 28 -16.35 8.93 1.26
CA LEU A 28 -15.52 9.64 2.23
C LEU A 28 -14.82 8.64 3.13
N TYR A 29 -13.49 8.70 3.15
CA TYR A 29 -12.64 7.88 4.01
C TYR A 29 -12.11 8.76 5.15
N LEU A 30 -12.69 8.63 6.34
CA LEU A 30 -12.24 9.39 7.52
C LEU A 30 -11.08 8.68 8.20
N ALA A 31 -9.94 9.36 8.29
CA ALA A 31 -8.78 8.88 9.02
C ALA A 31 -9.00 9.03 10.56
N PRO A 32 -8.17 8.41 11.41
CA PRO A 32 -8.40 8.43 12.86
C PRO A 32 -8.48 9.82 13.48
N ASP A 33 -7.70 10.79 12.98
CA ASP A 33 -7.73 12.19 13.42
C ASP A 33 -9.00 12.94 12.97
N GLY A 34 -9.68 12.47 11.90
CA GLY A 34 -10.91 13.06 11.36
C GLY A 34 -12.20 12.36 11.78
N ALA A 35 -12.15 11.09 12.20
CA ALA A 35 -13.33 10.32 12.64
C ALA A 35 -14.16 11.03 13.74
N PRO A 36 -13.57 11.69 14.77
CA PRO A 36 -14.34 12.44 15.76
C PRO A 36 -15.03 13.69 15.22
N LEU A 37 -14.71 14.10 14.00
CA LEU A 37 -15.18 15.32 13.32
C LEU A 37 -16.09 14.96 12.14
N GLU A 38 -16.59 13.72 12.08
CA GLU A 38 -17.38 13.14 10.99
C GLU A 38 -18.45 14.10 10.46
N GLN A 39 -19.30 14.64 11.35
CA GLN A 39 -20.40 15.52 10.93
C GLN A 39 -19.89 16.79 10.23
N ASN A 40 -18.85 17.45 10.76
CA ASN A 40 -18.26 18.63 10.11
C ASN A 40 -17.58 18.30 8.78
N LEU A 41 -17.07 17.07 8.62
CA LEU A 41 -16.33 16.63 7.45
C LEU A 41 -17.22 16.02 6.35
N LEU A 42 -18.53 15.91 6.56
CA LEU A 42 -19.46 15.55 5.50
C LEU A 42 -19.36 16.56 4.34
N PRO A 43 -19.35 16.13 3.06
CA PRO A 43 -19.10 17.02 1.92
C PRO A 43 -20.10 18.18 1.80
N GLU A 44 -21.36 18.02 2.23
CA GLU A 44 -22.33 19.11 2.28
C GLU A 44 -21.90 20.33 3.11
N ASN A 45 -20.96 20.14 4.04
CA ASN A 45 -20.46 21.18 4.94
C ASN A 45 -19.27 21.95 4.39
N TRP A 46 -18.67 21.53 3.27
CA TRP A 46 -17.48 22.20 2.74
C TRP A 46 -17.24 22.04 1.23
N TYR A 47 -17.79 21.01 0.58
CA TYR A 47 -17.71 20.75 -0.86
C TYR A 47 -18.92 21.30 -1.64
N ASP A 48 -19.82 22.01 -0.96
CA ASP A 48 -20.92 22.73 -1.60
C ASP A 48 -20.37 23.89 -2.45
N HIS A 49 -20.84 24.02 -3.69
CA HIS A 49 -20.30 24.97 -4.67
C HIS A 49 -20.48 26.43 -4.24
N GLU A 50 -21.66 26.78 -3.69
CA GLU A 50 -21.91 28.14 -3.20
C GLU A 50 -21.07 28.43 -1.96
N TRP A 51 -21.00 27.46 -1.04
CA TRP A 51 -20.18 27.59 0.16
C TRP A 51 -18.70 27.78 -0.14
N LEU A 52 -18.14 26.96 -1.05
CA LEU A 52 -16.75 27.07 -1.47
C LEU A 52 -16.43 28.44 -2.07
N LYS A 53 -17.35 29.02 -2.84
CA LYS A 53 -17.13 30.33 -3.46
C LYS A 53 -16.91 31.43 -2.43
N ASP A 54 -17.64 31.37 -1.31
CA ASP A 54 -17.64 32.43 -0.30
C ASP A 54 -16.66 32.15 0.85
N HIS A 55 -16.35 30.87 1.13
CA HIS A 55 -15.59 30.44 2.32
C HIS A 55 -14.25 29.76 1.99
N ALA A 56 -13.91 29.55 0.72
CA ALA A 56 -12.61 29.04 0.32
C ALA A 56 -11.63 30.17 0.00
N LYS A 57 -10.41 30.06 0.53
CA LYS A 57 -9.27 30.92 0.19
C LYS A 57 -8.20 30.07 -0.46
N SER A 58 -7.83 30.41 -1.70
CA SER A 58 -6.71 29.79 -2.39
C SER A 58 -5.42 30.04 -1.63
N LEU A 59 -4.65 28.98 -1.43
CA LEU A 59 -3.33 29.05 -0.83
C LEU A 59 -2.27 29.16 -1.94
N PRO A 60 -1.16 29.87 -1.71
CA PRO A 60 -0.07 29.94 -2.66
C PRO A 60 0.53 28.55 -2.90
N GLY A 61 0.92 28.26 -4.14
CA GLY A 61 1.52 26.98 -4.54
C GLY A 61 0.96 26.40 -5.83
N THR A 62 1.49 25.25 -6.24
CA THR A 62 1.14 24.59 -7.51
C THR A 62 0.09 23.48 -7.36
N SER A 63 -0.27 23.12 -6.12
CA SER A 63 -1.18 21.99 -5.83
C SER A 63 -2.66 22.38 -5.72
N CYS A 64 -3.02 23.62 -6.06
CA CYS A 64 -4.39 24.16 -5.96
C CYS A 64 -5.03 23.96 -4.57
N ALA A 65 -4.23 24.00 -3.50
CA ALA A 65 -4.71 23.88 -2.14
C ALA A 65 -5.58 25.08 -1.75
N ARG A 66 -6.65 24.81 -1.00
CA ARG A 66 -7.57 25.82 -0.49
C ARG A 66 -7.78 25.65 1.00
N ARG A 67 -7.72 26.75 1.76
CA ARG A 67 -8.25 26.79 3.13
C ARG A 67 -9.76 27.00 3.03
N VAL A 68 -10.55 26.17 3.71
CA VAL A 68 -12.01 26.25 3.72
C VAL A 68 -12.48 26.20 5.17
N GLU A 69 -13.37 27.12 5.52
CA GLU A 69 -14.11 27.03 6.78
C GLU A 69 -15.36 26.17 6.55
N THR A 70 -15.57 25.12 7.34
CA THR A 70 -16.77 24.27 7.23
C THR A 70 -18.02 25.02 7.69
N LYS A 71 -19.19 24.62 7.21
CA LYS A 71 -20.47 25.01 7.81
C LYS A 71 -20.47 24.67 9.32
N PRO A 72 -21.14 25.49 10.14
CA PRO A 72 -21.22 25.24 11.57
C PRO A 72 -22.11 24.03 11.83
N VAL A 73 -21.57 23.03 12.53
CA VAL A 73 -22.31 21.89 13.07
C VAL A 73 -22.26 21.99 14.59
N GLU A 74 -23.43 22.00 15.24
CA GLU A 74 -23.55 22.22 16.68
C GLU A 74 -22.83 23.51 17.17
N GLY A 75 -22.84 24.56 16.33
CA GLY A 75 -22.18 25.84 16.63
C GLY A 75 -20.66 25.84 16.45
N ARG A 76 -20.06 24.78 15.92
CA ARG A 76 -18.62 24.67 15.68
C ARG A 76 -18.32 24.57 14.19
N SER A 77 -17.46 25.47 13.71
CA SER A 77 -16.82 25.40 12.40
C SER A 77 -15.39 24.88 12.51
N LEU A 78 -14.87 24.27 11.46
CA LEU A 78 -13.48 23.83 11.35
C LEU A 78 -12.80 24.55 10.20
N ASP A 79 -11.56 24.96 10.42
CA ASP A 79 -10.65 25.32 9.33
C ASP A 79 -9.97 24.07 8.79
N ILE A 80 -10.23 23.76 7.53
CA ILE A 80 -9.64 22.62 6.82
C ILE A 80 -8.82 23.10 5.61
N VAL A 81 -7.89 22.28 5.18
CA VAL A 81 -7.18 22.42 3.91
C VAL A 81 -7.63 21.29 3.00
N ILE A 82 -8.12 21.65 1.82
CA ILE A 82 -8.49 20.70 0.77
C ILE A 82 -7.49 20.82 -0.39
N ARG A 83 -7.07 19.68 -0.93
CA ARG A 83 -6.13 19.61 -2.05
C ARG A 83 -6.45 18.42 -2.95
N ASN A 84 -6.32 18.61 -4.26
CA ASN A 84 -6.45 17.54 -5.23
C ASN A 84 -5.18 16.68 -5.21
N SER A 85 -5.35 15.37 -5.10
CA SER A 85 -4.25 14.42 -5.26
C SER A 85 -3.73 14.43 -6.70
N ARG A 86 -2.42 14.63 -6.84
CA ARG A 86 -1.71 14.57 -8.12
C ARG A 86 -1.29 13.15 -8.52
N VAL A 87 -1.87 12.11 -7.90
CA VAL A 87 -1.58 10.71 -8.24
C VAL A 87 -1.75 10.47 -9.74
N GLY A 88 -0.72 9.86 -10.35
CA GLY A 88 -0.68 9.59 -11.79
C GLY A 88 -0.24 10.75 -12.68
N GLN A 89 -0.01 11.95 -12.14
CA GLN A 89 0.62 13.06 -12.86
C GLN A 89 2.15 12.89 -12.88
N GLU A 90 2.80 13.51 -13.86
CA GLU A 90 4.26 13.60 -13.87
C GLU A 90 4.73 14.63 -12.84
N THR A 91 5.76 14.27 -12.08
CA THR A 91 6.46 15.24 -11.24
C THR A 91 7.22 16.21 -12.15
N PRO A 92 7.14 17.53 -11.90
CA PRO A 92 8.05 18.46 -12.55
C PRO A 92 9.48 17.99 -12.30
N SER A 93 10.33 17.97 -13.34
CA SER A 93 11.78 17.80 -13.16
C SER A 93 12.24 18.89 -12.20
N SER A 94 12.63 18.51 -10.99
CA SER A 94 13.04 19.47 -9.98
C SER A 94 14.28 20.22 -10.46
N ASP A 95 14.23 21.56 -10.48
CA ASP A 95 15.41 22.44 -10.58
C ASP A 95 16.36 22.31 -9.36
N CYS A 96 16.11 21.33 -8.48
CA CYS A 96 16.94 20.99 -7.35
C CYS A 96 18.26 20.39 -7.86
N LEU A 97 19.24 21.28 -8.05
CA LEU A 97 20.66 20.97 -8.00
C LEU A 97 20.94 20.27 -6.66
N LEU A 98 20.92 18.93 -6.61
CA LEU A 98 21.64 18.04 -5.67
C LEU A 98 21.23 16.57 -5.91
N ASP A 99 22.03 15.88 -6.73
CA ASP A 99 22.53 14.49 -6.63
C ASP A 99 21.64 13.26 -6.34
N ASP A 100 20.30 13.34 -6.31
CA ASP A 100 19.48 12.13 -6.27
C ASP A 100 18.78 11.88 -7.62
N ILE A 101 19.26 10.89 -8.38
CA ILE A 101 18.55 10.26 -9.52
C ILE A 101 17.35 9.44 -8.97
N THR A 102 16.54 10.06 -8.11
CA THR A 102 15.29 9.46 -7.62
C THR A 102 14.19 9.87 -8.59
N ASP A 103 13.59 8.89 -9.27
CA ASP A 103 12.34 9.08 -10.02
C ASP A 103 11.21 9.37 -9.04
N TRP A 104 11.10 10.63 -8.62
CA TRP A 104 10.02 11.08 -7.76
C TRP A 104 8.68 10.81 -8.43
N GLN A 105 7.72 10.31 -7.65
CA GLN A 105 6.35 10.11 -8.09
C GLN A 105 5.42 10.62 -7.00
N PHE A 106 4.33 11.26 -7.40
CA PHE A 106 3.29 11.64 -6.46
C PHE A 106 2.70 10.41 -5.78
N ASN A 107 2.58 10.50 -4.47
CA ASN A 107 1.91 9.50 -3.65
C ASN A 107 0.42 9.42 -4.01
N SER A 108 -0.17 8.23 -3.90
CA SER A 108 -1.61 8.14 -3.78
C SER A 108 -2.10 8.84 -2.50
N PRO A 109 -3.36 9.29 -2.44
CA PRO A 109 -3.88 9.96 -1.23
C PRO A 109 -3.79 9.05 0.02
N PHE A 110 -3.90 7.73 -0.16
CA PHE A 110 -3.76 6.75 0.92
C PHE A 110 -2.30 6.50 1.30
N GLU A 111 -1.39 6.46 0.32
CA GLU A 111 0.05 6.36 0.57
C GLU A 111 0.55 7.56 1.37
N GLU A 112 0.08 8.76 1.03
CA GLU A 112 0.40 10.00 1.73
C GLU A 112 -0.01 9.94 3.20
N PHE A 113 -1.24 9.47 3.48
CA PHE A 113 -1.73 9.31 4.85
C PHE A 113 -0.97 8.22 5.61
N GLN A 114 -0.62 7.10 4.98
CA GLN A 114 0.21 6.05 5.59
C GLN A 114 1.57 6.62 6.00
N LEU A 115 2.28 7.27 5.07
CA LEU A 115 3.60 7.82 5.31
C LEU A 115 3.58 8.89 6.41
N LEU A 116 2.56 9.76 6.38
CA LEU A 116 2.37 10.78 7.40
C LEU A 116 2.10 10.18 8.77
N ASN A 117 1.26 9.14 8.87
CA ASN A 117 0.98 8.45 10.12
C ASN A 117 2.23 7.74 10.66
N GLN A 118 3.06 7.15 9.80
CA GLN A 118 4.34 6.56 10.21
C GLN A 118 5.32 7.63 10.72
N LEU A 119 5.45 8.76 10.02
CA LEU A 119 6.26 9.90 10.47
C LEU A 119 5.78 10.46 11.82
N ARG A 120 4.45 10.48 12.04
CA ARG A 120 3.86 10.91 13.32
C ARG A 120 4.04 9.87 14.42
N SER A 121 4.13 8.58 14.08
CA SER A 121 4.29 7.48 15.05
C SER A 121 5.74 7.21 15.40
N SER A 122 6.72 7.62 14.56
CA SER A 122 8.16 7.57 14.88
C SER A 122 8.60 8.57 15.97
N ARG A 123 7.65 9.04 16.78
CA ARG A 123 7.87 9.84 17.99
C ARG A 123 8.60 9.07 19.09
N ASP A 124 8.55 7.73 19.05
CA ASP A 124 9.19 6.89 20.06
C ASP A 124 10.69 6.71 19.74
N GLY A 125 11.51 7.67 20.16
CA GLY A 125 12.97 7.55 20.20
C GLY A 125 13.77 8.73 19.64
N ALA A 126 13.16 9.61 18.84
CA ALA A 126 13.82 10.82 18.32
C ALA A 126 13.66 12.00 19.29
N THR A 127 14.73 12.79 19.47
CA THR A 127 14.75 13.96 20.37
C THR A 127 13.83 15.11 19.92
N GLU A 128 13.50 15.18 18.63
CA GLU A 128 12.78 16.32 18.04
C GLU A 128 11.41 15.94 17.43
N VAL A 129 10.43 16.82 17.65
CA VAL A 129 9.04 16.63 17.20
C VAL A 129 8.84 17.35 15.87
N VAL A 130 8.76 16.59 14.77
CA VAL A 130 8.27 17.08 13.48
C VAL A 130 6.76 17.27 13.58
N HIS A 131 6.29 18.53 13.61
CA HIS A 131 4.86 18.82 13.59
C HIS A 131 4.30 18.76 12.18
N THR A 132 3.08 18.24 12.05
CA THR A 132 2.41 18.06 10.76
C THR A 132 0.92 18.35 10.88
N GLN A 133 0.26 18.58 9.75
CA GLN A 133 -1.20 18.68 9.69
C GLN A 133 -1.82 17.36 10.15
N LYS A 134 -3.01 17.46 10.75
CA LYS A 134 -3.81 16.28 11.06
C LYS A 134 -4.47 15.78 9.78
N PRO A 135 -4.23 14.53 9.34
CA PRO A 135 -4.96 13.96 8.21
C PRO A 135 -6.40 13.66 8.65
N TYR A 136 -7.37 14.36 8.07
CA TYR A 136 -8.79 14.19 8.43
C TYR A 136 -9.49 13.17 7.56
N GLY A 137 -9.28 13.21 6.24
CA GLY A 137 -9.90 12.23 5.37
C GLY A 137 -9.56 12.39 3.90
N ILE A 138 -10.05 11.43 3.11
CA ILE A 138 -9.95 11.42 1.65
C ILE A 138 -11.37 11.39 1.11
N PHE A 139 -11.72 12.38 0.31
CA PHE A 139 -13.03 12.50 -0.33
C PHE A 139 -12.92 12.19 -1.83
N VAL A 140 -13.83 11.35 -2.31
CA VAL A 140 -13.95 10.92 -3.71
C VAL A 140 -15.32 11.36 -4.22
N PRO A 141 -15.43 12.44 -5.01
CA PRO A 141 -16.72 12.96 -5.47
C PRO A 141 -17.42 12.01 -6.45
N PRO A 142 -18.74 12.19 -6.65
CA PRO A 142 -19.50 11.40 -7.60
C PRO A 142 -19.22 11.94 -9.01
N GLY A 143 -18.45 11.21 -9.79
CA GLY A 143 -18.15 11.59 -11.17
C GLY A 143 -16.94 10.85 -11.72
N ASN A 144 -16.82 10.83 -13.04
CA ASN A 144 -15.66 10.34 -13.75
C ASN A 144 -15.11 11.48 -14.61
N ILE A 145 -13.81 11.70 -14.54
CA ILE A 145 -13.08 12.70 -15.32
C ILE A 145 -12.09 11.96 -16.21
N GLU A 146 -11.92 12.42 -17.44
CA GLU A 146 -10.95 11.81 -18.32
C GLU A 146 -9.52 12.02 -17.81
N PRO A 147 -8.63 11.00 -17.85
CA PRO A 147 -7.30 11.09 -17.24
C PRO A 147 -6.49 12.30 -17.73
N TRP A 148 -6.60 12.66 -19.01
CA TRP A 148 -5.89 13.79 -19.60
C TRP A 148 -6.36 15.15 -19.04
N GLN A 149 -7.61 15.29 -18.61
CA GLN A 149 -8.13 16.51 -17.98
C GLN A 149 -7.51 16.70 -16.58
N MET A 150 -7.21 15.60 -15.90
CA MET A 150 -6.50 15.60 -14.61
C MET A 150 -4.97 15.56 -14.78
N GLY A 151 -4.44 15.61 -16.00
CA GLY A 151 -3.00 15.51 -16.28
C GLY A 151 -2.39 14.14 -15.97
N ARG A 152 -3.19 13.08 -15.85
CA ARG A 152 -2.73 11.74 -15.50
C ARG A 152 -2.23 10.96 -16.70
N LYS A 153 -1.12 10.24 -16.52
CA LYS A 153 -0.61 9.25 -17.48
C LYS A 153 -0.88 7.84 -16.97
N GLN A 154 -1.36 6.96 -17.86
CA GLN A 154 -1.70 5.59 -17.51
C GLN A 154 -0.52 4.83 -16.88
N SER A 155 0.69 4.98 -17.43
CA SER A 155 1.90 4.31 -16.92
C SER A 155 2.25 4.75 -15.50
N VAL A 156 2.23 6.06 -15.24
CA VAL A 156 2.52 6.65 -13.92
C VAL A 156 1.46 6.24 -12.90
N PHE A 157 0.18 6.31 -13.29
CA PHE A 157 -0.93 5.90 -12.43
C PHE A 157 -0.88 4.40 -12.11
N SER A 158 -0.58 3.56 -13.11
CA SER A 158 -0.46 2.11 -12.92
C SER A 158 0.67 1.77 -11.93
N ASN A 159 1.78 2.52 -11.96
CA ASN A 159 2.86 2.37 -10.97
C ASN A 159 2.38 2.72 -9.56
N ALA A 160 1.67 3.84 -9.38
CA ALA A 160 1.11 4.22 -8.08
C ALA A 160 0.07 3.22 -7.57
N SER A 161 -0.86 2.81 -8.44
CA SER A 161 -1.86 1.78 -8.13
C SER A 161 -1.20 0.43 -7.80
N SER A 162 -0.07 0.07 -8.42
CA SER A 162 0.64 -1.18 -8.11
C SER A 162 1.21 -1.23 -6.70
N ARG A 163 1.46 -0.09 -6.05
CA ARG A 163 1.97 -0.01 -4.68
C ARG A 163 0.86 -0.26 -3.65
N MET A 164 -0.40 0.03 -3.99
CA MET A 164 -1.57 -0.32 -3.19
C MET A 164 -1.70 -1.85 -3.02
N THR A 165 -2.04 -2.31 -1.82
CA THR A 165 -2.21 -3.75 -1.54
C THR A 165 -3.68 -4.18 -1.45
N ASN A 166 -4.56 -3.35 -0.88
CA ASN A 166 -5.93 -3.73 -0.51
C ASN A 166 -7.00 -2.80 -1.12
N LEU A 167 -6.62 -1.91 -2.04
CA LEU A 167 -7.52 -0.99 -2.72
C LEU A 167 -7.05 -0.78 -4.15
N GLU A 168 -7.95 -0.89 -5.12
CA GLU A 168 -7.69 -0.48 -6.50
C GLU A 168 -8.10 0.98 -6.68
N LEU A 169 -7.15 1.82 -7.10
CA LEU A 169 -7.45 3.21 -7.44
C LEU A 169 -8.05 3.28 -8.84
N ASP A 170 -9.12 4.03 -8.98
CA ASP A 170 -9.72 4.37 -10.26
C ASP A 170 -9.05 5.63 -10.85
N ILE A 171 -8.51 5.51 -12.07
CA ILE A 171 -7.83 6.59 -12.79
C ILE A 171 -8.79 7.71 -13.22
N HIS A 172 -10.09 7.43 -13.32
CA HIS A 172 -11.11 8.40 -13.70
C HIS A 172 -11.68 9.16 -12.49
N LYS A 173 -11.32 8.81 -11.26
CA LYS A 173 -11.81 9.48 -10.04
C LYS A 173 -10.90 10.61 -9.58
N GLU A 174 -11.48 11.72 -9.18
CA GLU A 174 -10.76 12.70 -8.37
C GLU A 174 -10.60 12.19 -6.93
N TYR A 175 -9.50 12.58 -6.30
CA TYR A 175 -9.28 12.34 -4.88
C TYR A 175 -8.89 13.65 -4.21
N TYR A 176 -9.69 14.08 -3.25
CA TYR A 176 -9.41 15.24 -2.42
C TYR A 176 -8.85 14.75 -1.09
N VAL A 177 -7.65 15.19 -0.74
CA VAL A 177 -7.12 15.02 0.62
C VAL A 177 -7.55 16.20 1.49
N VAL A 178 -8.01 15.87 2.70
CA VAL A 178 -8.51 16.84 3.68
C VAL A 178 -7.64 16.81 4.92
N TYR A 179 -7.09 17.97 5.26
CA TYR A 179 -6.21 18.18 6.41
C TYR A 179 -6.78 19.23 7.35
N GLY A 180 -6.41 19.17 8.63
CA GLY A 180 -6.60 20.28 9.55
C GLY A 180 -5.70 21.48 9.20
N TRP A 181 -6.24 22.69 9.35
CA TRP A 181 -5.45 23.91 9.29
C TRP A 181 -4.41 23.97 10.42
N ILE A 182 -3.24 24.53 10.13
CA ILE A 182 -2.21 24.83 11.14
C ILE A 182 -2.05 26.34 11.22
N ASP A 183 -2.19 26.89 12.43
CA ASP A 183 -1.93 28.30 12.67
C ASP A 183 -0.44 28.61 12.57
N GLY A 184 -0.11 29.51 11.66
CA GLY A 184 1.22 30.02 11.40
C GLY A 184 1.28 30.70 10.04
N LEU A 185 2.49 31.10 9.66
CA LEU A 185 2.83 31.66 8.36
C LEU A 185 3.92 30.80 7.72
N ASP A 186 4.02 30.83 6.39
CA ASP A 186 5.16 30.20 5.76
C ASP A 186 6.47 30.91 6.13
N ALA A 187 7.59 30.18 6.17
CA ALA A 187 8.86 30.72 6.64
C ALA A 187 9.35 31.94 5.84
N THR A 188 8.91 32.10 4.59
CA THR A 188 9.28 33.25 3.76
C THR A 188 8.45 34.50 4.04
N GLN A 189 7.28 34.35 4.66
CA GLN A 189 6.39 35.45 5.01
C GLN A 189 6.78 36.17 6.31
N VAL A 190 7.59 35.56 7.17
CA VAL A 190 7.85 36.09 8.53
C VAL A 190 9.06 37.02 8.61
N GLY A 191 9.58 37.48 7.46
CA GLY A 191 10.71 38.42 7.41
C GLY A 191 12.04 37.86 7.94
N MET A 192 12.18 36.53 7.97
CA MET A 192 13.44 35.87 8.32
C MET A 192 14.53 36.19 7.31
N GLN A 193 15.79 36.29 7.77
CA GLN A 193 16.92 36.46 6.86
C GLN A 193 17.13 35.19 6.02
N PRO A 194 17.62 35.30 4.77
CA PRO A 194 17.84 34.14 3.90
C PRO A 194 18.67 33.02 4.54
N GLU A 195 19.67 33.37 5.34
CA GLU A 195 20.53 32.43 6.07
C GLU A 195 19.73 31.64 7.11
N GLN A 196 18.84 32.31 7.86
CA GLN A 196 17.98 31.66 8.86
C GLN A 196 16.96 30.71 8.20
N ILE A 197 16.42 31.09 7.04
CA ILE A 197 15.52 30.22 6.26
C ILE A 197 16.26 28.97 5.79
N LYS A 198 17.50 29.14 5.31
CA LYS A 198 18.36 28.03 4.89
C LYS A 198 18.68 27.10 6.07
N GLU A 199 19.10 27.64 7.22
CA GLU A 199 19.36 26.86 8.44
C GLU A 199 18.13 26.09 8.91
N LEU A 200 16.96 26.74 8.91
CA LEU A 200 15.70 26.10 9.26
C LEU A 200 15.38 24.96 8.29
N THR A 201 15.53 25.18 6.98
CA THR A 201 15.28 24.16 5.95
C THR A 201 16.19 22.94 6.14
N LEU A 202 17.50 23.15 6.35
CA LEU A 202 18.45 22.08 6.62
C LEU A 202 18.14 21.33 7.93
N LYS A 203 17.64 22.04 8.95
CA LYS A 203 17.19 21.41 10.20
C LYS A 203 15.97 20.52 9.96
N VAL A 204 14.95 21.00 9.25
CA VAL A 204 13.77 20.18 8.89
C VAL A 204 14.20 18.91 8.16
N ASP A 205 15.18 19.04 7.27
CA ASP A 205 15.70 17.92 6.50
C ASP A 205 16.42 16.88 7.35
N SER A 206 17.24 17.34 8.28
CA SER A 206 17.91 16.49 9.27
C SER A 206 16.90 15.80 10.19
N ASP A 207 15.90 16.54 10.67
CA ASP A 207 14.86 16.00 11.56
C ASP A 207 14.02 14.92 10.84
N LEU A 208 13.67 15.13 9.56
CA LEU A 208 13.00 14.12 8.72
C LEU A 208 13.89 12.89 8.48
N ALA A 209 15.15 13.10 8.10
CA ALA A 209 16.08 12.01 7.83
C ALA A 209 16.36 11.16 9.09
N SER A 210 16.45 11.79 10.27
CA SER A 210 16.60 11.09 11.55
C SER A 210 15.43 10.16 11.87
N LYS A 211 14.26 10.42 11.28
CA LYS A 211 13.04 9.61 11.38
C LYS A 211 12.89 8.62 10.23
N GLY A 212 13.83 8.59 9.29
CA GLY A 212 13.79 7.72 8.11
C GLY A 212 12.90 8.22 6.98
N PHE A 213 12.68 9.54 6.89
CA PHE A 213 11.86 10.15 5.84
C PHE A 213 12.61 11.24 5.07
N LYS A 214 12.21 11.48 3.82
CA LYS A 214 12.62 12.63 3.00
C LYS A 214 11.43 13.13 2.16
N VAL A 215 11.45 14.40 1.77
CA VAL A 215 10.44 15.01 0.89
C VAL A 215 11.12 15.50 -0.39
N GLY A 216 10.52 15.24 -1.55
CA GLY A 216 11.13 15.58 -2.85
C GLY A 216 11.06 17.05 -3.23
N ASP A 217 9.95 17.74 -2.95
CA ASP A 217 9.78 19.17 -3.27
C ASP A 217 10.08 20.05 -2.05
N ARG A 218 11.35 20.08 -1.66
CA ARG A 218 11.81 20.86 -0.50
C ARG A 218 11.81 22.35 -0.80
N LYS A 219 10.84 23.07 -0.24
CA LYS A 219 10.73 24.52 -0.36
C LYS A 219 10.46 25.17 0.99
N PRO A 220 11.05 26.34 1.28
CA PRO A 220 10.73 27.12 2.48
C PRO A 220 9.24 27.42 2.66
N HIS A 221 8.48 27.52 1.57
CA HIS A 221 7.02 27.70 1.61
C HIS A 221 6.26 26.51 2.22
N HIS A 222 6.88 25.34 2.34
CA HIS A 222 6.30 24.15 2.96
C HIS A 222 6.59 24.06 4.48
N ILE A 223 7.26 25.07 5.03
CA ILE A 223 7.60 25.16 6.45
C ILE A 223 6.76 26.26 7.08
N ILE A 224 5.87 25.88 7.99
CA ILE A 224 5.00 26.78 8.74
C ILE A 224 5.64 27.09 10.08
N VAL A 225 5.83 28.37 10.37
CA VAL A 225 6.35 28.88 11.64
C VAL A 225 5.30 29.78 12.29
N ARG A 226 5.33 29.90 13.62
CA ARG A 226 4.34 30.68 14.35
C ARG A 226 4.96 31.98 14.87
N PRO A 227 4.59 33.16 14.34
CA PRO A 227 4.94 34.43 14.96
C PRO A 227 4.16 34.61 16.28
N GLN A 228 4.80 35.24 17.24
CA GLN A 228 4.22 35.66 18.51
C GLN A 228 3.80 37.14 18.43
N ILE A 229 3.03 37.58 19.42
CA ILE A 229 2.51 38.96 19.50
C ILE A 229 3.65 39.98 19.57
N ASP A 230 4.77 39.61 20.18
CA ASP A 230 5.97 40.45 20.31
C ASP A 230 6.84 40.49 19.03
N GLY A 231 6.40 39.84 17.95
CA GLY A 231 7.14 39.74 16.69
C GLY A 231 8.23 38.67 16.67
N THR A 232 8.45 37.93 17.76
CA THR A 232 9.38 36.80 17.79
C THR A 232 8.72 35.53 17.25
N LEU A 233 9.53 34.51 16.94
CA LEU A 233 9.01 33.19 16.55
C LEU A 233 8.81 32.29 17.77
N LEU A 234 7.82 31.40 17.71
CA LEU A 234 7.66 30.34 18.69
C LEU A 234 8.92 29.47 18.73
N LYS A 235 9.51 29.35 19.92
CA LYS A 235 10.71 28.54 20.16
C LYS A 235 10.49 27.55 21.29
N LYS A 236 11.20 26.43 21.21
CA LYS A 236 11.35 25.45 22.29
C LYS A 236 12.85 25.30 22.56
N GLY A 237 13.31 25.86 23.67
CA GLY A 237 14.75 26.09 23.87
C GLY A 237 15.26 27.06 22.80
N ASP A 238 16.37 26.70 22.14
CA ASP A 238 16.98 27.52 21.08
C ASP A 238 16.41 27.24 19.69
N HIS A 239 15.50 26.27 19.55
CA HIS A 239 14.98 25.84 18.26
C HIS A 239 13.64 26.50 17.93
N ILE A 240 13.49 26.98 16.70
CA ILE A 240 12.21 27.44 16.14
C ILE A 240 11.28 26.24 16.02
N VAL A 241 10.08 26.36 16.58
CA VAL A 241 9.02 25.37 16.39
C VAL A 241 8.44 25.56 14.99
N TYR A 242 8.45 24.49 14.21
CA TYR A 242 7.93 24.48 12.85
C TYR A 242 6.95 23.33 12.67
N ALA A 243 6.10 23.46 11.65
CA ALA A 243 5.35 22.36 11.07
C ALA A 243 5.65 22.25 9.58
N ILE A 244 5.58 21.03 9.05
CA ILE A 244 5.69 20.79 7.61
C ILE A 244 4.31 20.57 6.99
N ILE A 245 4.14 21.02 5.75
CA ILE A 245 2.97 20.80 4.90
C ILE A 245 3.40 20.22 3.54
N ASP A 246 2.44 19.88 2.69
CA ASP A 246 2.65 19.30 1.35
C ASP A 246 3.47 17.98 1.35
N TYR A 247 2.76 16.87 1.53
CA TYR A 247 3.33 15.53 1.70
C TYR A 247 3.31 14.69 0.41
N GLU A 248 2.97 15.29 -0.73
CA GLU A 248 2.74 14.56 -2.00
C GLU A 248 3.96 13.79 -2.49
N LEU A 249 5.15 14.22 -2.08
CA LEU A 249 6.43 13.60 -2.39
C LEU A 249 7.18 13.19 -1.12
N LEU A 250 6.46 12.94 -0.02
CA LEU A 250 7.03 12.29 1.16
C LEU A 250 7.41 10.85 0.80
N THR A 251 8.60 10.40 1.18
CA THR A 251 9.03 9.02 1.02
C THR A 251 9.90 8.59 2.18
N ARG A 252 10.07 7.27 2.33
CA ARG A 252 11.01 6.70 3.30
C ARG A 252 12.43 6.80 2.73
N THR A 253 13.42 7.01 3.59
CA THR A 253 14.83 6.94 3.15
C THR A 253 15.22 5.50 2.83
N GLU A 254 16.27 5.32 2.03
CA GLU A 254 16.77 4.00 1.68
C GLU A 254 17.21 3.21 2.92
N GLU A 255 17.78 3.88 3.92
CA GLU A 255 18.19 3.27 5.19
C GLU A 255 16.97 2.78 5.98
N TYR A 256 15.87 3.53 6.00
CA TYR A 256 14.63 3.11 6.63
C TYR A 256 14.01 1.89 5.92
N LEU A 257 14.00 1.91 4.59
CA LEU A 257 13.53 0.78 3.79
C LEU A 257 14.42 -0.46 4.01
N ALA A 258 15.75 -0.29 4.03
CA ALA A 258 16.70 -1.38 4.24
C ALA A 258 16.58 -1.99 5.64
N SER A 259 16.43 -1.17 6.68
CA SER A 259 16.26 -1.64 8.07
C SER A 259 14.92 -2.35 8.27
N THR A 260 13.82 -1.80 7.75
CA THR A 260 12.48 -2.40 7.82
C THR A 260 12.42 -3.70 7.01
N SER A 261 12.92 -3.70 5.78
CA SER A 261 13.03 -4.90 4.95
C SER A 261 13.87 -5.98 5.63
N THR A 262 14.98 -5.60 6.27
CA THR A 262 15.82 -6.55 7.03
C THR A 262 15.06 -7.16 8.20
N MET A 263 14.33 -6.36 8.98
CA MET A 263 13.52 -6.84 10.11
C MET A 263 12.37 -7.75 9.66
N THR A 264 11.63 -7.33 8.64
CA THR A 264 10.53 -8.11 8.04
C THR A 264 11.04 -9.42 7.45
N ARG A 265 12.17 -9.39 6.74
CA ARG A 265 12.84 -10.58 6.20
C ARG A 265 13.33 -11.50 7.30
N ARG A 266 13.90 -10.96 8.38
CA ARG A 266 14.33 -11.75 9.55
C ARG A 266 13.15 -12.44 10.22
N ALA A 267 12.09 -11.70 10.53
CA ALA A 267 10.86 -12.24 11.10
C ALA A 267 10.25 -13.33 10.19
N TYR A 268 10.25 -13.11 8.88
CA TYR A 268 9.87 -14.11 7.90
C TYR A 268 10.72 -15.38 8.01
N HIS A 269 12.06 -15.29 8.01
CA HIS A 269 12.94 -16.47 8.06
C HIS A 269 12.81 -17.24 9.37
N GLU A 270 12.67 -16.54 10.50
CA GLU A 270 12.44 -17.15 11.82
C GLU A 270 11.13 -17.95 11.82
N ARG A 271 10.03 -17.36 11.34
CA ARG A 271 8.73 -18.04 11.22
C ARG A 271 8.76 -19.18 10.23
N GLN A 272 9.40 -18.98 9.08
CA GLN A 272 9.49 -19.98 8.04
C GLN A 272 10.29 -21.20 8.50
N ALA A 273 11.30 -21.04 9.34
CA ALA A 273 12.05 -22.14 9.95
C ALA A 273 11.17 -22.92 10.95
N MET A 274 10.31 -22.23 11.70
CA MET A 274 9.41 -22.80 12.69
C MET A 274 8.01 -23.10 12.17
N ARG A 275 7.77 -23.04 10.86
CA ARG A 275 6.43 -23.10 10.25
C ARG A 275 5.62 -24.34 10.60
N PHE A 276 6.26 -25.45 11.01
CA PHE A 276 5.57 -26.68 11.42
C PHE A 276 5.49 -26.85 12.95
N ALA A 277 6.16 -25.99 13.71
CA ALA A 277 5.95 -25.92 15.15
C ALA A 277 4.50 -25.49 15.41
N GLY A 278 3.92 -25.95 16.52
CA GLY A 278 2.56 -25.56 16.89
C GLY A 278 2.45 -24.04 16.95
N SER A 279 1.53 -23.45 16.17
CA SER A 279 1.29 -22.02 16.23
C SER A 279 0.61 -21.67 17.55
N GLN A 280 1.20 -20.76 18.32
CA GLN A 280 0.55 -20.14 19.48
C GLN A 280 -0.40 -19.00 19.07
N HIS A 281 -0.44 -18.65 17.77
CA HIS A 281 -1.25 -17.55 17.27
C HIS A 281 -2.68 -18.02 16.97
N LYS A 282 -3.65 -17.23 17.43
CA LYS A 282 -5.06 -17.40 17.06
C LYS A 282 -5.19 -17.22 15.55
N PHE A 283 -5.90 -18.15 14.90
CA PHE A 283 -6.22 -18.02 13.48
C PHE A 283 -7.22 -16.86 13.29
N PRO A 284 -6.96 -15.94 12.36
CA PRO A 284 -7.95 -14.99 11.88
C PRO A 284 -9.18 -15.71 11.32
N ASP A 285 -10.37 -15.09 11.39
CA ASP A 285 -11.63 -15.72 10.98
C ASP A 285 -11.67 -16.11 9.49
N ASN A 286 -10.86 -15.43 8.65
CA ASN A 286 -10.74 -15.68 7.22
C ASN A 286 -9.67 -16.72 6.83
N LEU A 287 -8.99 -17.33 7.82
CA LEU A 287 -7.94 -18.34 7.61
C LEU A 287 -8.26 -19.63 8.34
N ALA A 288 -8.07 -20.76 7.65
CA ALA A 288 -8.30 -22.08 8.21
C ALA A 288 -7.02 -22.95 8.15
N PRO A 289 -6.69 -23.71 9.21
CA PRO A 289 -5.71 -24.77 9.11
C PRO A 289 -6.31 -25.95 8.33
N ILE A 290 -5.54 -26.49 7.38
CA ILE A 290 -5.95 -27.66 6.60
C ILE A 290 -4.78 -28.63 6.43
N ASN A 291 -5.05 -29.94 6.48
CA ASN A 291 -4.06 -30.96 6.18
C ASN A 291 -4.38 -31.59 4.83
N ILE A 292 -3.44 -31.49 3.88
CA ILE A 292 -3.58 -32.03 2.53
C ILE A 292 -2.44 -33.00 2.29
N LEU A 293 -2.78 -34.26 1.98
CA LEU A 293 -1.81 -35.34 1.72
C LEU A 293 -0.75 -35.52 2.83
N GLY A 294 -1.11 -35.22 4.09
CA GLY A 294 -0.19 -35.32 5.24
C GLY A 294 0.68 -34.09 5.46
N VAL A 295 0.46 -33.01 4.71
CA VAL A 295 1.16 -31.73 4.86
C VAL A 295 0.19 -30.70 5.42
N ASP A 296 0.61 -29.97 6.45
CA ASP A 296 -0.16 -28.89 7.05
C ASP A 296 -0.05 -27.61 6.21
N TYR A 297 -1.18 -26.94 6.01
CA TYR A 297 -1.29 -25.66 5.34
C TYR A 297 -2.17 -24.69 6.16
N VAL A 298 -1.90 -23.40 5.98
CA VAL A 298 -2.83 -22.31 6.26
C VAL A 298 -3.51 -21.96 4.95
N CYS A 299 -4.84 -22.02 4.92
CA CYS A 299 -5.63 -21.74 3.73
C CYS A 299 -6.52 -20.52 3.94
N GLY A 300 -6.69 -19.71 2.88
CA GLY A 300 -7.60 -18.57 2.88
C GLY A 300 -7.88 -18.06 1.46
N LYS A 301 -8.98 -17.29 1.32
CA LYS A 301 -9.26 -16.57 0.07
C LYS A 301 -8.36 -15.36 -0.06
N VAL A 302 -8.02 -15.02 -1.31
CA VAL A 302 -7.27 -13.81 -1.65
C VAL A 302 -8.27 -12.75 -2.12
N PRO A 303 -8.50 -11.67 -1.36
CA PRO A 303 -9.53 -10.68 -1.67
C PRO A 303 -9.35 -10.02 -3.04
N SER A 304 -8.12 -9.67 -3.44
CA SER A 304 -7.89 -8.91 -4.68
C SER A 304 -8.13 -9.69 -5.98
N THR A 305 -8.04 -11.03 -5.93
CA THR A 305 -8.03 -11.88 -7.13
C THR A 305 -9.15 -12.91 -7.14
N GLY A 306 -9.91 -13.02 -6.05
CA GLY A 306 -10.88 -14.09 -5.84
C GLY A 306 -10.26 -15.49 -5.79
N GLY A 307 -8.92 -15.59 -5.77
CA GLY A 307 -8.19 -16.85 -5.72
C GLY A 307 -8.15 -17.48 -4.32
N THR A 308 -7.47 -18.61 -4.21
CA THR A 308 -7.25 -19.32 -2.95
C THR A 308 -5.76 -19.53 -2.73
N LEU A 309 -5.27 -19.20 -1.55
CA LEU A 309 -3.87 -19.32 -1.17
C LEU A 309 -3.71 -20.40 -0.10
N PHE A 310 -2.73 -21.28 -0.28
CA PHE A 310 -2.37 -22.36 0.63
C PHE A 310 -0.90 -22.19 1.02
N VAL A 311 -0.62 -21.89 2.28
CA VAL A 311 0.73 -21.59 2.77
C VAL A 311 1.21 -22.77 3.59
N VAL A 312 2.36 -23.35 3.24
CA VAL A 312 2.89 -24.57 3.84
C VAL A 312 3.30 -24.30 5.29
N GLY A 313 2.65 -24.97 6.24
CA GLY A 313 2.89 -24.83 7.67
C GLY A 313 1.60 -24.60 8.48
N LYS A 314 1.79 -24.21 9.74
CA LYS A 314 0.78 -23.97 10.77
C LYS A 314 0.71 -22.52 11.24
N ASP A 315 1.67 -21.66 10.86
CA ASP A 315 1.71 -20.26 11.30
C ASP A 315 0.84 -19.38 10.37
N PRO A 316 -0.31 -18.84 10.85
CA PRO A 316 -1.18 -18.00 10.04
C PRO A 316 -0.52 -16.68 9.62
N ARG A 317 0.49 -16.19 10.35
CA ARG A 317 1.20 -14.95 10.00
C ARG A 317 2.08 -15.09 8.76
N LEU A 318 2.36 -16.31 8.31
CA LEU A 318 3.06 -16.51 7.05
C LEU A 318 2.17 -16.17 5.85
N PHE A 319 0.84 -16.11 6.01
CA PHE A 319 -0.11 -15.94 4.91
C PHE A 319 0.14 -14.66 4.11
N ASP A 320 0.29 -13.54 4.80
CA ASP A 320 0.40 -12.22 4.17
C ASP A 320 1.62 -12.08 3.27
N TYR A 321 2.71 -12.80 3.56
CA TYR A 321 3.93 -12.76 2.75
C TYR A 321 3.77 -13.38 1.36
N PHE A 322 2.76 -14.23 1.16
CA PHE A 322 2.54 -14.96 -0.10
C PHE A 322 1.35 -14.44 -0.91
N LEU A 323 0.70 -13.38 -0.43
CA LEU A 323 -0.34 -12.65 -1.14
C LEU A 323 0.16 -12.19 -2.54
N PRO A 324 -0.55 -12.49 -3.64
CA PRO A 324 -0.09 -12.21 -5.01
C PRO A 324 0.18 -10.73 -5.29
N GLU A 325 -0.48 -9.81 -4.60
CA GLU A 325 -0.30 -8.36 -4.65
C GLU A 325 1.11 -7.93 -4.24
N ARG A 326 1.83 -8.82 -3.52
CA ARG A 326 3.20 -8.57 -3.06
C ARG A 326 4.28 -9.03 -4.04
N TRP A 327 3.95 -9.84 -5.05
CA TRP A 327 4.97 -10.46 -5.93
C TRP A 327 4.56 -10.68 -7.40
N ARG A 328 3.28 -10.60 -7.76
CA ARG A 328 2.81 -10.88 -9.13
C ARG A 328 3.12 -9.73 -10.09
N ARG A 329 3.15 -8.49 -9.58
CA ARG A 329 3.46 -7.27 -10.35
C ARG A 329 4.89 -6.76 -10.13
N THR A 330 5.70 -7.43 -9.31
CA THR A 330 7.09 -7.05 -9.11
C THR A 330 7.94 -7.49 -10.31
N PRO A 331 9.02 -6.77 -10.65
CA PRO A 331 9.93 -7.19 -11.70
C PRO A 331 10.39 -8.64 -11.49
N SER A 332 10.36 -9.43 -12.56
CA SER A 332 10.73 -10.84 -12.49
C SER A 332 11.66 -11.25 -13.62
N ILE A 333 12.58 -12.15 -13.30
CA ILE A 333 13.53 -12.73 -14.24
C ILE A 333 13.03 -14.13 -14.58
N ARG A 334 12.74 -14.38 -15.86
CA ARG A 334 12.39 -15.72 -16.34
C ARG A 334 13.63 -16.61 -16.29
N LEU A 335 13.58 -17.68 -15.49
CA LEU A 335 14.69 -18.62 -15.30
C LEU A 335 14.68 -19.76 -16.33
N SER A 336 13.53 -20.06 -16.93
CA SER A 336 13.40 -21.15 -17.91
C SER A 336 12.48 -20.74 -19.05
N GLN A 337 12.93 -20.99 -20.29
CA GLN A 337 12.11 -20.82 -21.48
C GLN A 337 10.97 -21.84 -21.55
N VAL A 338 11.15 -23.04 -20.97
CA VAL A 338 10.21 -24.16 -21.11
C VAL A 338 9.24 -24.30 -19.92
N ARG A 339 9.65 -23.90 -18.70
CA ARG A 339 8.93 -24.24 -17.46
C ARG A 339 8.25 -23.06 -16.75
N GLU A 340 8.00 -21.95 -17.45
CA GLU A 340 7.35 -20.74 -16.91
C GLU A 340 7.74 -20.44 -15.45
N THR A 341 9.05 -20.48 -15.20
CA THR A 341 9.64 -20.34 -13.86
C THR A 341 10.28 -18.97 -13.77
N TYR A 342 9.96 -18.23 -12.72
CA TYR A 342 10.32 -16.84 -12.54
C TYR A 342 10.98 -16.63 -11.18
N LYS A 343 12.04 -15.81 -11.15
CA LYS A 343 12.62 -15.27 -9.92
C LYS A 343 12.11 -13.85 -9.72
N THR A 344 11.66 -13.52 -8.52
CA THR A 344 11.25 -12.16 -8.17
C THR A 344 11.65 -11.79 -6.74
N ILE A 345 11.67 -10.49 -6.45
CA ILE A 345 11.81 -9.96 -5.10
C ILE A 345 10.47 -9.34 -4.73
N THR A 346 9.87 -9.79 -3.63
CA THR A 346 8.58 -9.27 -3.16
C THR A 346 8.70 -7.83 -2.66
N LYS A 347 7.56 -7.16 -2.45
CA LYS A 347 7.50 -5.85 -1.76
C LYS A 347 8.17 -5.86 -0.38
N ASP A 348 8.21 -7.01 0.29
CA ASP A 348 8.86 -7.22 1.60
C ASP A 348 10.37 -7.59 1.50
N GLY A 349 10.97 -7.53 0.31
CA GLY A 349 12.37 -7.89 0.10
C GLY A 349 12.67 -9.39 0.13
N LEU A 350 11.64 -10.25 0.05
CA LEU A 350 11.80 -11.70 0.03
C LEU A 350 12.14 -12.17 -1.39
N ASN A 351 13.11 -13.07 -1.50
CA ASN A 351 13.47 -13.68 -2.78
C ASN A 351 12.59 -14.90 -3.02
N PHE A 352 11.75 -14.84 -4.05
CA PHE A 352 10.87 -15.93 -4.47
C PHE A 352 11.31 -16.52 -5.80
N VAL A 353 11.10 -17.83 -5.93
CA VAL A 353 11.01 -18.53 -7.21
C VAL A 353 9.63 -19.13 -7.29
N TRP A 354 8.87 -18.77 -8.31
CA TRP A 354 7.53 -19.30 -8.56
C TRP A 354 7.46 -19.90 -9.96
N ARG A 355 6.58 -20.89 -10.14
CA ARG A 355 6.30 -21.51 -11.44
C ARG A 355 4.82 -21.77 -11.60
N GLN A 356 4.35 -21.78 -12.83
CA GLN A 356 3.02 -22.27 -13.16
C GLN A 356 2.97 -23.80 -13.08
N SER A 357 1.93 -24.34 -12.44
CA SER A 357 1.69 -25.78 -12.41
C SER A 357 1.10 -26.24 -13.73
N ARG A 358 1.49 -27.43 -14.17
CA ARG A 358 1.00 -28.10 -15.38
C ARG A 358 -0.04 -29.18 -15.06
N VAL A 359 -0.54 -29.19 -13.82
CA VAL A 359 -1.64 -30.09 -13.45
C VAL A 359 -2.82 -29.80 -14.38
N GLY A 360 -3.41 -30.85 -14.94
CA GLY A 360 -4.44 -30.71 -15.97
C GLY A 360 -3.94 -30.76 -17.41
N GLU A 361 -2.64 -30.67 -17.67
CA GLU A 361 -2.09 -30.81 -19.03
C GLU A 361 -1.70 -32.26 -19.33
N VAL A 362 -1.94 -32.71 -20.56
CA VAL A 362 -1.36 -33.96 -21.05
C VAL A 362 0.15 -33.77 -21.30
N PRO A 363 1.04 -34.62 -20.77
CA PRO A 363 2.46 -34.55 -21.06
C PRO A 363 2.77 -34.66 -22.56
N ASN A 364 3.51 -33.70 -23.10
CA ASN A 364 3.97 -33.73 -24.49
C ASN A 364 5.24 -34.58 -24.58
N VAL A 365 5.08 -35.86 -24.94
CA VAL A 365 6.16 -36.87 -25.02
C VAL A 365 6.13 -37.58 -26.37
N SER A 366 7.30 -38.00 -26.87
CA SER A 366 7.40 -38.79 -28.10
C SER A 366 6.95 -40.23 -27.82
N PRO A 367 6.10 -40.85 -28.67
CA PRO A 367 5.48 -42.15 -28.41
C PRO A 367 6.44 -43.37 -28.43
N ASP A 368 7.73 -43.17 -28.67
CA ASP A 368 8.68 -44.25 -28.97
C ASP A 368 9.59 -44.68 -27.79
N ASP A 369 9.33 -44.19 -26.56
CA ASP A 369 10.10 -44.56 -25.34
C ASP A 369 9.16 -45.08 -24.23
N GLU A 370 9.56 -46.16 -23.55
CA GLU A 370 8.83 -46.78 -22.43
C GLU A 370 8.64 -45.78 -21.27
N LYS A 371 9.56 -44.83 -21.12
CA LYS A 371 9.42 -43.71 -20.16
C LYS A 371 8.30 -42.75 -20.54
N SER A 372 8.04 -42.55 -21.83
CA SER A 372 6.95 -41.69 -22.32
C SER A 372 5.58 -42.28 -22.01
N LEU A 373 5.43 -43.61 -22.08
CA LEU A 373 4.19 -44.30 -21.73
C LEU A 373 3.84 -44.12 -20.25
N ASN A 374 4.82 -44.27 -19.35
CA ASN A 374 4.61 -44.02 -17.93
C ASN A 374 4.24 -42.55 -17.65
N MET A 375 4.86 -41.59 -18.37
CA MET A 375 4.50 -40.18 -18.22
C MET A 375 3.05 -39.90 -18.63
N LEU A 376 2.56 -40.54 -19.70
CA LEU A 376 1.17 -40.43 -20.14
C LEU A 376 0.19 -41.10 -19.17
N GLU A 377 0.58 -42.21 -18.52
CA GLU A 377 -0.25 -42.91 -17.54
C GLU A 377 -0.41 -42.13 -16.23
N PHE A 378 0.68 -41.56 -15.70
CA PHE A 378 0.67 -40.92 -14.39
C PHE A 378 0.34 -39.42 -14.42
N GLY A 379 0.57 -38.76 -15.56
CA GLY A 379 0.33 -37.33 -15.76
C GLY A 379 1.30 -36.44 -14.97
N TYR A 380 0.98 -35.14 -14.90
CA TYR A 380 1.69 -34.21 -14.02
C TYR A 380 1.17 -34.29 -12.58
N ASN A 381 2.09 -34.24 -11.62
CA ASN A 381 1.73 -34.10 -10.21
C ASN A 381 0.98 -32.79 -9.95
N SER A 382 -0.02 -32.84 -9.08
CA SER A 382 -0.63 -31.65 -8.52
C SER A 382 0.38 -30.86 -7.68
N PRO A 383 0.18 -29.54 -7.49
CA PRO A 383 1.02 -28.74 -6.61
C PRO A 383 1.13 -29.33 -5.19
N PHE A 384 0.06 -29.94 -4.68
CA PHE A 384 0.06 -30.56 -3.35
C PHE A 384 0.91 -31.82 -3.29
N GLU A 385 0.85 -32.68 -4.31
CA GLU A 385 1.73 -33.85 -4.42
C GLU A 385 3.20 -33.43 -4.55
N GLU A 386 3.50 -32.40 -5.35
CA GLU A 386 4.88 -31.90 -5.47
C GLU A 386 5.42 -31.40 -4.13
N VAL A 387 4.61 -30.67 -3.35
CA VAL A 387 5.00 -30.20 -2.00
C VAL A 387 5.28 -31.38 -1.08
N LYS A 388 4.38 -32.38 -1.04
CA LYS A 388 4.57 -33.58 -0.23
C LYS A 388 5.86 -34.29 -0.61
N ILE A 389 6.05 -34.59 -1.90
CA ILE A 389 7.23 -35.29 -2.41
C ILE A 389 8.50 -34.52 -2.07
N ALA A 390 8.52 -33.20 -2.24
CA ALA A 390 9.68 -32.39 -1.88
C ALA A 390 10.00 -32.46 -0.38
N LEU A 391 8.99 -32.39 0.49
CA LEU A 391 9.19 -32.50 1.94
C LEU A 391 9.66 -33.91 2.36
N ASP A 392 9.11 -34.96 1.75
CA ASP A 392 9.51 -36.34 2.05
C ASP A 392 10.93 -36.63 1.57
N LEU A 393 11.30 -36.17 0.37
CA LEU A 393 12.69 -36.24 -0.11
C LEU A 393 13.66 -35.47 0.81
N ALA A 394 13.28 -34.26 1.26
CA ALA A 394 14.08 -33.47 2.19
C ALA A 394 14.29 -34.18 3.54
N ARG A 395 13.24 -34.80 4.09
CA ARG A 395 13.32 -35.61 5.32
C ARG A 395 14.26 -36.80 5.16
N ASN A 396 14.37 -37.35 3.95
CA ASN A 396 15.28 -38.43 3.61
C ASN A 396 16.68 -37.94 3.17
N GLY A 397 17.01 -36.66 3.40
CA GLY A 397 18.35 -36.11 3.18
C GLY A 397 18.65 -35.64 1.75
N ALA A 398 17.66 -35.63 0.86
CA ALA A 398 17.84 -35.06 -0.48
C ALA A 398 17.72 -33.53 -0.45
N ASN A 399 18.61 -32.84 -1.15
CA ASN A 399 18.50 -31.39 -1.33
C ASN A 399 17.37 -31.08 -2.30
N THR A 400 16.21 -30.67 -1.78
CA THR A 400 15.05 -30.29 -2.59
C THR A 400 14.83 -28.79 -2.60
N ILE A 401 13.98 -28.35 -3.52
CA ILE A 401 13.34 -27.05 -3.40
C ILE A 401 12.59 -26.94 -2.07
N TYR A 402 12.50 -25.73 -1.53
CA TYR A 402 11.84 -25.47 -0.27
C TYR A 402 10.42 -24.93 -0.56
N PRO A 403 9.39 -25.79 -0.61
CA PRO A 403 8.03 -25.35 -0.90
C PRO A 403 7.53 -24.40 0.20
N ARG A 404 6.84 -23.35 -0.23
CA ARG A 404 6.38 -22.27 0.66
C ARG A 404 4.88 -22.03 0.59
N ALA A 405 4.33 -21.94 -0.62
CA ALA A 405 2.91 -21.72 -0.82
C ALA A 405 2.46 -22.24 -2.20
N ILE A 406 1.16 -22.45 -2.33
CA ILE A 406 0.43 -22.75 -3.57
C ILE A 406 -0.66 -21.69 -3.71
N TYR A 407 -0.71 -21.01 -4.84
CA TYR A 407 -1.74 -20.04 -5.14
C TYR A 407 -2.59 -20.53 -6.32
N ARG A 408 -3.90 -20.67 -6.09
CA ARG A 408 -4.90 -21.03 -7.10
C ARG A 408 -5.61 -19.75 -7.55
N THR A 409 -5.55 -19.44 -8.83
CA THR A 409 -6.24 -18.27 -9.40
C THR A 409 -7.77 -18.45 -9.37
N GLY A 410 -8.51 -17.35 -9.22
CA GLY A 410 -9.97 -17.36 -9.28
C GLY A 410 -10.55 -17.47 -10.70
N HIS A 411 -9.74 -17.23 -11.74
CA HIS A 411 -10.16 -17.34 -13.14
C HIS A 411 -10.00 -18.77 -13.66
N THR A 412 -11.00 -19.23 -14.41
CA THR A 412 -10.95 -20.46 -15.21
C THR A 412 -10.22 -20.21 -16.51
N THR A 413 -9.22 -21.02 -16.82
CA THR A 413 -8.58 -21.05 -18.15
C THR A 413 -9.33 -22.04 -19.03
N GLU A 414 -9.82 -21.58 -20.19
CA GLU A 414 -10.37 -22.49 -21.20
C GLU A 414 -9.23 -23.22 -21.91
N VAL A 415 -9.11 -24.53 -21.66
CA VAL A 415 -8.16 -25.41 -22.35
C VAL A 415 -8.96 -26.34 -23.26
N ALA A 416 -8.48 -26.55 -24.50
CA ALA A 416 -9.13 -27.46 -25.43
C ALA A 416 -9.23 -28.87 -24.83
N THR A 417 -10.39 -29.51 -24.94
CA THR A 417 -10.71 -30.79 -24.28
C THR A 417 -9.73 -31.92 -24.60
N ALA A 418 -9.07 -31.86 -25.76
CA ALA A 418 -8.06 -32.82 -26.20
C ALA A 418 -6.70 -32.71 -25.46
N MET A 419 -6.49 -31.66 -24.67
CA MET A 419 -5.25 -31.41 -23.91
C MET A 419 -5.45 -31.51 -22.39
N LEU A 420 -6.64 -31.93 -21.94
CA LEU A 420 -7.02 -31.99 -20.53
C LEU A 420 -6.80 -33.38 -19.93
N ASP A 421 -6.01 -33.42 -18.84
CA ASP A 421 -5.93 -34.55 -17.91
C ASP A 421 -6.67 -34.22 -16.60
N ASP A 422 -7.94 -34.62 -16.52
CA ASP A 422 -8.79 -34.37 -15.36
C ASP A 422 -8.53 -35.32 -14.17
N SER A 423 -7.61 -36.28 -14.29
CA SER A 423 -7.42 -37.33 -13.28
C SER A 423 -7.16 -36.76 -11.89
N ARG A 424 -6.30 -35.74 -11.79
CA ARG A 424 -5.93 -35.09 -10.53
C ARG A 424 -7.01 -34.16 -9.99
N TYR A 425 -7.82 -33.55 -10.84
CA TYR A 425 -8.98 -32.77 -10.39
C TYR A 425 -10.06 -33.69 -9.81
N LYS A 426 -10.25 -34.89 -10.37
CA LYS A 426 -11.17 -35.90 -9.83
C LYS A 426 -10.66 -36.48 -8.51
N SER A 427 -9.41 -36.94 -8.48
CA SER A 427 -8.84 -37.58 -7.30
C SER A 427 -8.70 -36.63 -6.11
N HIS A 428 -8.48 -35.34 -6.36
CA HIS A 428 -8.32 -34.31 -5.34
C HIS A 428 -9.53 -33.38 -5.22
N SER A 429 -10.70 -33.79 -5.71
CA SER A 429 -11.94 -32.99 -5.69
C SER A 429 -12.36 -32.52 -4.29
N GLN A 430 -11.93 -33.23 -3.25
CA GLN A 430 -12.20 -32.89 -1.84
C GLN A 430 -11.28 -31.81 -1.27
N ILE A 431 -10.25 -31.36 -2.01
CA ILE A 431 -9.38 -30.28 -1.56
C ILE A 431 -10.12 -28.95 -1.76
N VAL A 432 -10.77 -28.50 -0.70
CA VAL A 432 -11.46 -27.20 -0.63
C VAL A 432 -11.00 -26.43 0.59
N CYS A 433 -10.82 -25.12 0.41
CA CYS A 433 -10.73 -24.19 1.53
C CYS A 433 -12.16 -23.90 2.00
N GLN A 434 -12.43 -23.97 3.30
CA GLN A 434 -13.72 -23.52 3.82
C GLN A 434 -13.88 -22.02 3.59
N ASP A 435 -15.12 -21.58 3.36
CA ASP A 435 -15.50 -20.20 3.09
C ASP A 435 -15.37 -19.28 4.31
#